data_AF-A0A7W6PKF7-F1
#
_entry.id   AF-A0A7W6PKF7-F1
#
_cell.length_a   1.000
_cell.length_b   1.000
_cell.length_c   1.000
_cell.angle_alpha   90.00
_cell.angle_beta   90.00
_cell.angle_gamma   90.00
#
_symmetry.space_group_name_H-M   'P 1'
#
loop_
_entity.id
_entity.type
_entity.pdbx_description
1 polymer ?
#
loop_
_entity_poly.entity_id
_entity_poly.type
_entity_poly.pdbx_seq_one_letter_code
_entity_poly.pdbx_strand_id
1 'polypeptide(L)'
;MRRLFARLLQRPRVSGQAQAPRGAAAHTATAHAQPRIEVGSTLHTMAELDPVAAAAFADAFAVEIEQSIATCALGDAATPQAKALEQIHALKNTISLTGSQPLLKACDQLRGDVGRHVPGDTLAHRFTAIATAAGLLVRHYRRMLPPDDTSPHV
;
A
#
# COMPACT_ATOMS: atom_id res chain seq x y z
N MET A 1 4.70 73.12 -18.11
CA MET A 1 6.10 73.44 -17.80
C MET A 1 6.97 72.20 -18.01
N ARG A 2 7.97 72.32 -18.92
CA ARG A 2 9.27 71.60 -19.00
C ARG A 2 9.43 70.34 -18.12
N ARG A 3 9.41 69.12 -18.68
CA ARG A 3 10.56 68.33 -19.22
C ARG A 3 11.78 68.25 -18.30
N LEU A 4 12.45 67.08 -18.36
CA LEU A 4 13.89 66.75 -18.11
C LEU A 4 14.09 65.81 -16.90
N PHE A 5 14.74 64.63 -16.91
CA PHE A 5 15.62 63.86 -17.82
C PHE A 5 15.47 62.37 -17.44
N ALA A 6 15.18 61.43 -18.34
CA ALA A 6 16.12 60.65 -19.16
C ALA A 6 17.06 59.68 -18.38
N ARG A 7 16.77 58.38 -18.57
CA ARG A 7 17.69 57.28 -18.88
C ARG A 7 18.92 57.06 -17.99
N LEU A 8 18.96 55.90 -17.35
CA LEU A 8 20.13 55.01 -17.37
C LEU A 8 19.65 53.55 -17.31
N LEU A 9 19.38 53.00 -18.50
CA LEU A 9 19.56 51.57 -18.75
C LEU A 9 21.04 51.27 -18.55
N GLN A 10 21.38 50.29 -17.71
CA GLN A 10 22.51 49.42 -17.95
C GLN A 10 22.45 48.20 -17.01
N ARG A 11 21.90 47.11 -17.55
CA ARG A 11 22.33 45.76 -17.19
C ARG A 11 23.84 45.65 -17.39
N PRO A 12 24.50 44.90 -16.52
CA PRO A 12 25.32 43.80 -17.01
C PRO A 12 24.82 42.48 -16.42
N ARG A 13 24.51 41.52 -17.30
CA ARG A 13 24.58 40.10 -16.96
C ARG A 13 26.06 39.78 -16.80
N VAL A 14 26.45 39.31 -15.62
CA VAL A 14 27.64 38.49 -15.47
C VAL A 14 27.20 37.20 -14.80
N SER A 15 27.48 36.09 -15.50
CA SER A 15 27.30 34.73 -15.05
C SER A 15 28.10 34.48 -13.77
N GLY A 16 27.38 34.25 -12.67
CA GLY A 16 27.92 33.73 -11.43
C GLY A 16 27.30 32.37 -11.17
N GLN A 17 27.97 31.33 -11.63
CA GLN A 17 27.66 29.93 -11.40
C GLN A 17 27.86 29.62 -9.92
N ALA A 18 26.86 29.87 -9.09
CA ALA A 18 26.81 29.36 -7.72
C ALA A 18 26.04 28.04 -7.74
N GLN A 19 26.79 26.93 -7.74
CA GLN A 19 26.28 25.61 -7.41
C GLN A 19 25.62 25.69 -6.03
N ALA A 20 24.29 25.76 -6.00
CA ALA A 20 23.53 25.46 -4.79
C ALA A 20 23.64 23.94 -4.55
N PRO A 21 23.95 23.50 -3.32
CA PRO A 21 24.12 22.10 -3.01
C PRO A 21 22.81 21.35 -3.29
N ARG A 22 22.90 20.36 -4.18
CA ARG A 22 21.97 19.24 -4.30
C ARG A 22 21.86 18.59 -2.93
N GLY A 23 20.74 18.79 -2.23
CA GLY A 23 20.54 18.10 -0.96
C GLY A 23 19.42 18.65 -0.09
N ALA A 24 18.23 18.93 -0.65
CA ALA A 24 17.06 19.28 0.18
C ALA A 24 15.70 19.09 -0.52
N ALA A 25 15.58 18.19 -1.49
CA ALA A 25 14.30 17.93 -2.17
C ALA A 25 14.01 16.43 -2.38
N ALA A 26 14.61 15.57 -1.55
CA ALA A 26 14.37 14.12 -1.56
C ALA A 26 13.83 13.62 -0.21
N HIS A 27 13.21 14.50 0.61
CA HIS A 27 12.72 14.14 1.94
C HIS A 27 11.19 14.33 2.11
N THR A 28 10.46 14.55 1.01
CA THR A 28 8.98 14.66 1.02
C THR A 28 8.29 13.77 -0.01
N ALA A 29 9.04 12.87 -0.68
CA ALA A 29 8.50 11.85 -1.59
C ALA A 29 8.31 10.47 -0.92
N THR A 30 8.32 10.40 0.41
CA THR A 30 7.69 9.31 1.18
C THR A 30 6.21 9.61 1.43
N ALA A 31 5.58 10.40 0.55
CA ALA A 31 4.15 10.49 0.44
C ALA A 31 3.61 9.06 0.34
N HIS A 32 2.79 8.66 1.31
CA HIS A 32 2.25 7.32 1.48
C HIS A 32 2.00 6.62 0.15
N ALA A 33 2.95 5.76 -0.26
CA ALA A 33 2.84 5.06 -1.53
C ALA A 33 1.57 4.22 -1.48
N GLN A 34 0.64 4.50 -2.39
CA GLN A 34 -0.62 3.78 -2.40
C GLN A 34 -0.35 2.29 -2.66
N PRO A 35 -0.99 1.38 -1.91
CA PRO A 35 -0.92 -0.04 -2.18
C PRO A 35 -1.30 -0.32 -3.63
N ARG A 36 -0.49 -1.12 -4.32
CA ARG A 36 -0.75 -1.64 -5.67
C ARG A 36 -0.40 -3.12 -5.74
N ILE A 37 -0.96 -3.81 -6.72
CA ILE A 37 -0.50 -5.14 -7.12
C ILE A 37 0.82 -4.95 -7.85
N GLU A 38 1.89 -5.56 -7.35
CA GLU A 38 3.21 -5.42 -7.98
C GLU A 38 3.32 -6.33 -9.21
N VAL A 39 4.04 -5.83 -10.24
CA VAL A 39 4.42 -6.63 -11.41
C VAL A 39 5.29 -7.79 -10.95
N GLY A 40 5.02 -8.99 -11.48
CA GLY A 40 5.69 -10.23 -11.09
C GLY A 40 5.25 -10.80 -9.72
N SER A 41 4.25 -10.22 -9.06
CA SER A 41 3.59 -10.88 -7.92
C SER A 41 2.80 -12.11 -8.39
N THR A 42 2.47 -13.02 -7.46
CA THR A 42 1.68 -14.21 -7.77
C THR A 42 0.38 -13.87 -8.48
N LEU A 43 -0.39 -12.91 -7.95
CA LEU A 43 -1.65 -12.49 -8.56
C LEU A 43 -1.44 -11.87 -9.95
N HIS A 44 -0.40 -11.06 -10.13
CA HIS A 44 -0.08 -10.48 -11.44
C HIS A 44 0.30 -11.55 -12.46
N THR A 45 1.21 -12.46 -12.10
CA THR A 45 1.63 -13.55 -12.98
C THR A 45 0.48 -14.49 -13.32
N MET A 46 -0.43 -14.76 -12.37
CA MET A 46 -1.65 -15.51 -12.68
C MET A 46 -2.50 -14.78 -13.72
N ALA A 47 -2.67 -13.46 -13.59
CA ALA A 47 -3.45 -12.68 -14.55
C ALA A 47 -2.83 -12.64 -15.95
N GLU A 48 -1.50 -12.71 -16.06
CA GLU A 48 -0.81 -12.81 -17.36
C GLU A 48 -0.98 -14.18 -18.03
N LEU A 49 -1.13 -15.25 -17.23
CA LEU A 49 -1.23 -16.62 -17.73
C LEU A 49 -2.67 -17.07 -17.98
N ASP A 50 -3.54 -16.83 -17.00
CA ASP A 50 -4.96 -17.19 -17.01
C ASP A 50 -5.76 -16.12 -16.24
N PRO A 51 -6.30 -15.12 -16.96
CA PRO A 51 -7.09 -14.04 -16.37
C PRO A 51 -8.34 -14.52 -15.62
N VAL A 52 -8.94 -15.64 -16.02
CA VAL A 52 -10.15 -16.20 -15.38
C VAL A 52 -9.78 -16.86 -14.05
N ALA A 53 -8.71 -17.66 -14.03
CA ALA A 53 -8.18 -18.22 -12.78
C ALA A 53 -7.70 -17.13 -11.82
N ALA A 54 -7.07 -16.07 -12.33
CA ALA A 54 -6.66 -14.91 -11.52
C ALA A 54 -7.86 -14.18 -10.91
N ALA A 55 -8.97 -14.09 -11.64
CA ALA A 55 -10.23 -13.55 -11.17
C ALA A 55 -10.79 -14.39 -10.00
N ALA A 56 -10.93 -15.70 -10.19
CA ALA A 56 -11.40 -16.61 -9.14
C ALA A 56 -10.47 -16.59 -7.90
N PHE A 57 -9.16 -16.51 -8.12
CA PHE A 57 -8.19 -16.36 -7.03
C PHE A 57 -8.37 -15.04 -6.28
N ALA A 58 -8.60 -13.92 -6.98
CA ALA A 58 -8.82 -12.63 -6.34
C ALA A 58 -10.12 -12.63 -5.51
N ASP A 59 -11.16 -13.35 -5.96
CA ASP A 59 -12.39 -13.56 -5.20
C ASP A 59 -12.13 -14.39 -3.93
N ALA A 60 -11.38 -15.49 -4.04
CA ALA A 60 -10.98 -16.32 -2.89
C ALA A 60 -10.10 -15.56 -1.89
N PHE A 61 -9.16 -14.73 -2.39
CA PHE A 61 -8.34 -13.85 -1.57
C PHE A 61 -9.21 -12.89 -0.74
N ALA A 62 -10.24 -12.30 -1.34
CA ALA A 62 -11.13 -11.37 -0.65
C ALA A 62 -11.87 -12.07 0.51
N VAL A 63 -12.33 -13.31 0.30
CA VAL A 63 -12.93 -14.15 1.34
C VAL A 63 -11.94 -14.44 2.47
N GLU A 64 -10.70 -14.78 2.14
CA GLU A 64 -9.65 -15.05 3.15
C GLU A 64 -9.34 -13.80 4.02
N ILE A 65 -9.35 -12.61 3.40
CA ILE A 65 -9.19 -11.34 4.12
C ILE A 65 -10.37 -11.09 5.06
N GLU A 66 -11.61 -11.29 4.60
CA GLU A 66 -12.80 -11.15 5.44
C GLU A 66 -12.77 -12.10 6.63
N GLN A 67 -12.38 -13.36 6.39
CA GLN A 67 -12.22 -14.36 7.45
C GLN A 67 -11.11 -13.96 8.44
N SER A 68 -9.99 -13.43 7.96
CA SER A 68 -8.91 -12.92 8.80
C SER A 68 -9.39 -11.78 9.71
N ILE A 69 -10.22 -10.87 9.19
CA ILE A 69 -10.81 -9.77 9.98
C ILE A 69 -11.80 -10.32 11.00
N ALA A 70 -12.71 -11.20 10.58
CA ALA A 70 -13.76 -11.76 11.43
C ALA A 70 -13.20 -12.57 12.62
N THR A 71 -12.02 -13.19 12.43
CA THR A 71 -11.36 -14.01 13.46
C THR A 71 -10.25 -13.29 14.21
N CYS A 72 -10.04 -11.99 13.96
CA CYS A 72 -9.00 -11.20 14.63
C CYS A 72 -9.21 -11.18 16.15
N ALA A 73 -8.23 -11.69 16.90
CA ALA A 73 -8.29 -11.76 18.37
C ALA A 73 -7.32 -10.78 19.05
N LEU A 74 -6.61 -9.93 18.29
CA LEU A 74 -5.58 -9.03 18.81
C LEU A 74 -6.08 -8.03 19.87
N GLY A 75 -7.39 -7.74 19.88
CA GLY A 75 -8.04 -6.85 20.85
C GLY A 75 -8.52 -7.56 22.11
N ASP A 76 -8.56 -8.90 22.11
CA ASP A 76 -8.93 -9.66 23.30
C ASP A 76 -7.77 -9.67 24.30
N ALA A 77 -8.05 -9.24 25.53
CA ALA A 77 -7.10 -9.21 26.64
C ALA A 77 -6.53 -10.59 26.98
N ALA A 78 -7.25 -11.67 26.65
CA ALA A 78 -6.81 -13.04 26.86
C ALA A 78 -5.87 -13.55 25.75
N THR A 79 -5.73 -12.84 24.63
CA THR A 79 -4.93 -13.31 23.49
C THR A 79 -3.44 -13.32 23.82
N PRO A 80 -2.78 -14.50 23.83
CA PRO A 80 -1.35 -14.57 24.07
C PRO A 80 -0.58 -13.90 22.93
N GLN A 81 0.57 -13.31 23.27
CA GLN A 81 1.46 -12.67 22.28
C GLN A 81 1.80 -13.59 21.10
N ALA A 82 2.05 -14.87 21.35
CA ALA A 82 2.32 -15.86 20.32
C ALA A 82 1.15 -16.00 19.32
N LYS A 83 -0.09 -15.96 19.81
CA LYS A 83 -1.29 -16.03 18.97
C LYS A 83 -1.46 -14.77 18.12
N ALA A 84 -1.22 -13.60 18.70
CA ALA A 84 -1.21 -12.34 17.94
C ALA A 84 -0.19 -12.35 16.80
N LEU A 85 1.03 -12.83 17.07
CA LEU A 85 2.08 -12.98 16.06
C LEU A 85 1.70 -13.98 14.96
N GLU A 86 1.04 -15.09 15.32
CA GLU A 86 0.53 -16.08 14.37
C GLU A 86 -0.51 -15.45 13.42
N GLN A 87 -1.49 -14.71 13.94
CA GLN A 87 -2.51 -14.05 13.11
C GLN A 87 -1.90 -13.00 12.17
N ILE A 88 -0.95 -12.20 12.65
CA ILE A 88 -0.24 -11.21 11.81
C ILE A 88 0.57 -11.92 10.71
N HIS A 89 1.19 -13.06 11.03
CA HIS A 89 1.95 -13.84 10.05
C HIS A 89 1.05 -14.45 8.98
N ALA A 90 -0.10 -15.01 9.38
CA ALA A 90 -1.11 -15.51 8.44
C ALA A 90 -1.58 -14.41 7.48
N LEU A 91 -1.95 -13.23 8.01
CA LEU A 91 -2.33 -12.08 7.19
C LEU A 91 -1.21 -11.66 6.22
N LYS A 92 0.03 -11.59 6.70
CA LYS A 92 1.19 -11.24 5.87
C LYS A 92 1.38 -12.23 4.71
N ASN A 93 1.22 -13.53 4.97
CA ASN A 93 1.38 -14.56 3.94
C ASN A 93 0.31 -14.42 2.85
N THR A 94 -0.95 -14.20 3.22
CA THR A 94 -2.01 -13.89 2.25
C THR A 94 -1.63 -12.65 1.44
N ILE A 95 -1.31 -11.53 2.10
CA ILE A 95 -0.96 -10.26 1.43
C ILE A 95 0.27 -10.40 0.50
N SER A 96 1.23 -11.27 0.81
CA SER A 96 2.43 -11.47 0.00
C SER A 96 2.14 -11.86 -1.46
N LEU A 97 0.99 -12.50 -1.71
CA LEU A 97 0.54 -12.91 -3.04
C LEU A 97 0.27 -11.71 -3.97
N THR A 98 0.07 -10.52 -3.40
CA THR A 98 -0.09 -9.25 -4.13
C THR A 98 1.23 -8.54 -4.44
N GLY A 99 2.32 -8.95 -3.79
CA GLY A 99 3.62 -8.28 -3.83
C GLY A 99 3.66 -6.87 -3.21
N SER A 100 2.54 -6.37 -2.68
CA SER A 100 2.38 -4.97 -2.29
C SER A 100 3.32 -4.56 -1.13
N GLN A 101 4.42 -3.87 -1.46
CA GLN A 101 5.42 -3.45 -0.48
C GLN A 101 4.88 -2.55 0.64
N PRO A 102 3.98 -1.57 0.37
CA PRO A 102 3.39 -0.77 1.43
C PRO A 102 2.62 -1.60 2.47
N LEU A 103 1.86 -2.61 2.03
CA LEU A 103 1.09 -3.48 2.92
C LEU A 103 1.98 -4.46 3.68
N LEU A 104 2.98 -5.05 3.01
CA LEU A 104 3.94 -5.94 3.67
C LEU A 104 4.74 -5.21 4.76
N LYS A 105 5.17 -3.98 4.49
CA LYS A 105 5.81 -3.13 5.49
C LYS A 105 4.88 -2.80 6.66
N ALA A 106 3.58 -2.59 6.39
CA ALA A 106 2.60 -2.37 7.45
C ALA A 106 2.43 -3.61 8.34
N CYS A 107 2.42 -4.83 7.77
CA CYS A 107 2.43 -6.08 8.55
C CYS A 107 3.70 -6.21 9.40
N ASP A 108 4.88 -5.87 8.86
CA ASP A 108 6.13 -5.91 9.62
C ASP A 108 6.14 -4.90 10.77
N GLN A 109 5.60 -3.70 10.54
CA GLN A 109 5.43 -2.69 11.58
C GLN A 109 4.48 -3.18 12.68
N LEU A 110 3.33 -3.77 12.30
CA LEU A 110 2.36 -4.34 13.23
C LEU A 110 2.97 -5.47 14.07
N ARG A 111 3.75 -6.35 13.44
CA ARG A 111 4.52 -7.38 14.16
C ARG A 111 5.48 -6.76 15.18
N GLY A 112 6.18 -5.69 14.80
CA GLY A 112 7.07 -4.95 15.71
C GLY A 112 6.32 -4.30 16.87
N ASP A 113 5.09 -3.83 16.66
CA ASP A 113 4.23 -3.25 17.71
C ASP A 113 3.85 -4.29 18.78
N VAL A 114 3.64 -5.55 18.39
CA VAL A 114 3.42 -6.65 19.34
C VAL A 114 4.64 -6.86 20.25
N GLY A 115 5.86 -6.78 19.70
CA GLY A 115 7.09 -6.87 20.49
C GLY A 115 7.30 -5.68 21.43
N ARG A 116 6.73 -4.53 21.10
CA ARG A 116 6.72 -3.31 21.93
C ARG A 116 5.56 -3.24 22.92
N HIS A 117 4.73 -4.28 23.03
CA HIS A 117 3.58 -4.32 23.92
C HIS A 117 2.58 -3.17 23.71
N VAL A 118 2.35 -2.79 22.44
CA VAL A 118 1.29 -1.84 22.08
C VAL A 118 -0.08 -2.41 22.52
N PRO A 119 -1.03 -1.58 22.99
CA PRO A 119 -2.33 -2.06 23.45
C PRO A 119 -3.09 -2.89 22.40
N GLY A 120 -3.76 -3.95 22.85
CA GLY A 120 -4.49 -4.89 21.98
C GLY A 120 -5.49 -4.22 21.03
N ASP A 121 -6.30 -3.29 21.52
CA ASP A 121 -7.25 -2.55 20.66
C ASP A 121 -6.57 -1.79 19.53
N THR A 122 -5.38 -1.22 19.80
CA THR A 122 -4.59 -0.54 18.77
C THR A 122 -4.04 -1.52 17.75
N LEU A 123 -3.60 -2.70 18.19
CA LEU A 123 -3.13 -3.78 17.33
C LEU A 123 -4.27 -4.31 16.44
N ALA A 124 -5.45 -4.56 17.01
CA ALA A 124 -6.63 -5.01 16.30
C ALA A 124 -7.09 -4.00 15.25
N HIS A 125 -7.13 -2.71 15.61
CA HIS A 125 -7.49 -1.65 14.67
C HIS A 125 -6.51 -1.59 13.49
N ARG A 126 -5.20 -1.66 13.76
CA ARG A 126 -4.17 -1.66 12.71
C ARG A 126 -4.25 -2.91 11.83
N PHE A 127 -4.45 -4.08 12.43
CA PHE A 127 -4.66 -5.33 11.71
C PHE A 127 -5.82 -5.22 10.73
N THR A 128 -6.99 -4.79 11.22
CA THR A 128 -8.20 -4.63 10.41
C THR A 128 -8.00 -3.59 9.30
N ALA A 129 -7.31 -2.48 9.58
CA ALA A 129 -7.01 -1.48 8.56
C ALA A 129 -6.11 -2.03 7.43
N ILE A 130 -5.07 -2.81 7.78
CA ILE A 130 -4.18 -3.44 6.80
C ILE A 130 -4.94 -4.48 5.97
N ALA A 131 -5.70 -5.37 6.64
CA ALA A 131 -6.49 -6.40 5.98
C ALA A 131 -7.53 -5.78 5.03
N THR A 132 -8.25 -4.75 5.49
CA THR A 132 -9.22 -4.02 4.66
C THR A 132 -8.57 -3.38 3.45
N ALA A 133 -7.41 -2.74 3.62
CA ALA A 133 -6.67 -2.14 2.50
C ALA A 133 -6.23 -3.20 1.47
N ALA A 134 -5.79 -4.38 1.92
CA ALA A 134 -5.47 -5.50 1.04
C ALA A 134 -6.69 -6.02 0.28
N GLY A 135 -7.82 -6.20 0.97
CA GLY A 135 -9.07 -6.63 0.35
C GLY A 135 -9.58 -5.62 -0.69
N LEU A 136 -9.53 -4.33 -0.39
CA LEU A 136 -9.90 -3.26 -1.33
C LEU A 136 -8.99 -3.24 -2.57
N LEU A 137 -7.68 -3.39 -2.37
CA LEU A 137 -6.71 -3.47 -3.45
C LEU A 137 -7.04 -4.63 -4.40
N VAL A 138 -7.25 -5.84 -3.86
CA VAL A 138 -7.54 -7.02 -4.68
C VAL A 138 -8.90 -6.93 -5.36
N ARG A 139 -9.95 -6.43 -4.68
CA ARG A 139 -11.26 -6.18 -5.31
C ARG A 139 -11.20 -5.13 -6.43
N HIS A 140 -10.34 -4.12 -6.29
CA HIS A 140 -10.12 -3.17 -7.37
C HIS A 140 -9.43 -3.85 -8.56
N TYR A 141 -8.41 -4.66 -8.30
CA TYR A 141 -7.72 -5.43 -9.33
C TYR A 141 -8.64 -6.42 -10.05
N ARG A 142 -9.47 -7.16 -9.30
CA ARG A 142 -10.48 -8.09 -9.81
C ARG A 142 -11.41 -7.48 -10.85
N ARG A 143 -11.80 -6.22 -10.66
CA ARG A 143 -12.67 -5.47 -11.59
C ARG A 143 -12.00 -5.12 -12.93
N MET A 144 -10.67 -5.19 -12.99
CA MET A 144 -9.90 -5.01 -14.22
C MET A 144 -9.68 -6.32 -14.97
N LEU A 145 -9.97 -7.47 -14.35
CA LEU A 145 -9.90 -8.79 -14.97
C LEU A 145 -11.22 -9.11 -15.69
N PRO A 146 -11.20 -9.96 -16.74
CA PRO A 146 -12.41 -10.35 -17.44
C PRO A 146 -13.42 -11.01 -16.49
N PRO A 147 -14.73 -10.85 -16.77
CA PRO A 147 -15.75 -11.65 -16.10
C PRO A 147 -15.57 -13.12 -16.44
N ASP A 148 -16.02 -14.00 -15.55
CA ASP A 148 -16.09 -15.42 -15.86
C ASP A 148 -17.31 -15.64 -16.76
N ASP A 149 -17.08 -15.78 -18.07
CA ASP A 149 -18.13 -15.98 -19.07
C ASP A 149 -18.73 -17.42 -19.05
N THR A 150 -18.43 -18.22 -18.03
CA THR A 150 -19.05 -19.53 -17.81
C THR A 150 -20.49 -19.46 -17.27
N SER A 151 -21.20 -18.36 -17.53
CA SER A 151 -22.66 -18.34 -17.36
C SER A 151 -23.28 -19.27 -18.42
N PRO A 152 -23.94 -20.38 -18.05
CA PRO A 152 -24.69 -21.15 -19.03
C PRO A 152 -25.78 -20.23 -19.57
N HIS A 153 -25.81 -20.01 -20.89
CA HIS A 153 -26.94 -19.38 -21.55
C HIS A 153 -28.17 -20.24 -21.25
N VAL A 154 -29.01 -19.75 -20.34
CA VAL A 154 -30.34 -20.33 -20.05
C VAL A 154 -31.33 -19.81 -21.08
#